data_AF-A0A1V5ZS98-F1
#
_entry.id   AF-A0A1V5ZS98-F1
#
_cell.length_a   1.000
_cell.length_b   1.000
_cell.length_c   1.000
_cell.angle_alpha   90.00
_cell.angle_beta   90.00
_cell.angle_gamma   90.00
#
_symmetry.space_group_name_H-M   'P 1'
#
loop_
_entity.id
_entity.type
_entity.pdbx_description
1 polymer ?
#
loop_
_entity_poly.entity_id
_entity_poly.type
_entity_poly.pdbx_seq_one_letter_code
_entity_poly.pdbx_strand_id
1 'polypeptide(L)'
;MTTFTKRTYGSFGQFWDDVRFLRTNRAAVQAAMNGKTLSPPFRERIILAVTAVNQCRYCSYVHTRAALKSGVSREEVEGLFAGVFDAEPEEERVALLFAQHWAETRGNPDPEMTDRLKETYPPETVESIYAVMRMINLSNLFGNTVDRVLYALSFSLLGGDKK
;
A
#
# COMPACT_ATOMS: atom_id res chain seq x y z
N MET A 1 -19.12 -15.67 -17.22
CA MET A 1 -18.48 -14.34 -17.27
C MET A 1 -17.37 -14.33 -16.23
N THR A 2 -16.16 -13.95 -16.60
CA THR A 2 -15.07 -13.74 -15.63
C THR A 2 -15.46 -12.58 -14.71
N THR A 3 -15.25 -12.71 -13.41
CA THR A 3 -15.59 -11.67 -12.42
C THR A 3 -14.35 -10.86 -12.11
N PHE A 4 -14.47 -9.53 -12.05
CA PHE A 4 -13.39 -8.66 -11.59
C PHE A 4 -13.22 -8.79 -10.07
N THR A 5 -12.06 -9.22 -9.60
CA THR A 5 -11.82 -9.61 -8.20
C THR A 5 -11.05 -8.57 -7.38
N LYS A 6 -10.36 -7.62 -8.02
CA LYS A 6 -9.50 -6.65 -7.33
C LYS A 6 -10.31 -5.66 -6.49
N ARG A 7 -9.72 -5.21 -5.38
CA ARG A 7 -10.30 -4.18 -4.50
C ARG A 7 -10.41 -2.85 -5.26
N THR A 8 -11.60 -2.26 -5.26
CA THR A 8 -11.89 -0.93 -5.83
C THR A 8 -12.48 -0.01 -4.76
N TYR A 9 -12.64 1.27 -5.08
CA TYR A 9 -13.50 2.13 -4.28
C TYR A 9 -14.95 1.60 -4.31
N GLY A 10 -15.59 1.59 -3.15
CA GLY A 10 -16.99 1.20 -3.00
C GLY A 10 -17.96 2.37 -3.22
N SER A 11 -17.48 3.61 -3.02
CA SER A 11 -18.27 4.83 -3.22
C SER A 11 -17.37 6.04 -3.45
N PHE A 12 -17.94 7.12 -3.99
CA PHE A 12 -17.26 8.41 -4.10
C PHE A 12 -16.93 9.03 -2.73
N GLY A 13 -17.77 8.79 -1.72
CA GLY A 13 -17.52 9.26 -0.35
C GLY A 13 -16.21 8.70 0.21
N GLN A 14 -16.00 7.40 0.05
CA GLN A 14 -14.76 6.73 0.48
C GLN A 14 -13.51 7.35 -0.17
N PHE A 15 -13.57 7.66 -1.47
CA PHE A 15 -12.48 8.33 -2.18
C PHE A 15 -12.19 9.72 -1.59
N TRP A 16 -13.22 10.53 -1.37
CA TRP A 16 -13.06 11.87 -0.82
C TRP A 16 -12.58 11.86 0.63
N ASP A 17 -12.95 10.86 1.42
CA ASP A 17 -12.44 10.69 2.78
C ASP A 17 -10.93 10.43 2.79
N ASP A 18 -10.42 9.58 1.89
CA ASP A 18 -8.99 9.35 1.75
C ASP A 18 -8.25 10.60 1.25
N VAL A 19 -8.80 11.30 0.24
CA VAL A 19 -8.23 12.58 -0.23
C VAL A 19 -8.18 13.61 0.90
N ARG A 20 -9.26 13.72 1.68
CA ARG A 20 -9.34 14.63 2.83
C ARG A 20 -8.31 14.26 3.89
N PHE A 21 -8.16 12.96 4.19
CA PHE A 21 -7.15 12.48 5.12
C PHE A 21 -5.75 12.92 4.71
N LEU A 22 -5.35 12.69 3.45
CA LEU A 22 -4.02 13.07 2.97
C LEU A 22 -3.80 14.58 3.01
N ARG A 23 -4.82 15.37 2.65
CA ARG A 23 -4.75 16.83 2.71
C ARG A 23 -4.58 17.34 4.15
N THR A 24 -5.32 16.77 5.09
CA THR A 24 -5.23 17.14 6.52
C THR A 24 -3.89 16.72 7.12
N ASN A 25 -3.34 15.58 6.70
CA ASN A 25 -2.08 15.02 7.22
C ASN A 25 -0.86 15.33 6.33
N ARG A 26 -0.90 16.43 5.58
CA ARG A 26 0.15 16.79 4.60
C ARG A 26 1.56 16.84 5.19
N ALA A 27 1.71 17.19 6.47
CA ALA A 27 3.00 17.27 7.13
C ALA A 27 3.64 15.88 7.31
N ALA A 28 2.86 14.90 7.77
CA ALA A 28 3.30 13.51 7.89
C ALA A 28 3.61 12.91 6.51
N VAL A 29 2.75 13.17 5.51
CA VAL A 29 3.02 12.77 4.12
C VAL A 29 4.34 13.37 3.63
N GLN A 30 4.58 14.66 3.85
CA GLN A 30 5.80 15.31 3.42
C GLN A 30 7.04 14.76 4.13
N ALA A 31 6.96 14.49 5.45
CA ALA A 31 8.04 13.91 6.23
C ALA A 31 8.38 12.47 5.82
N ALA A 32 7.37 11.68 5.44
CA ALA A 32 7.60 10.35 4.88
C ALA A 32 8.23 10.42 3.48
N MET A 33 7.76 11.34 2.64
CA MET A 33 8.20 11.44 1.24
C MET A 33 9.61 12.04 1.08
N ASN A 34 10.00 12.97 1.95
CA ASN A 34 11.34 13.57 1.92
C ASN A 34 12.42 12.72 2.60
N GLY A 35 12.06 11.57 3.18
CA GLY A 35 13.00 10.67 3.84
C GLY A 35 13.30 11.01 5.30
N LYS A 36 12.60 11.97 5.90
CA LYS A 36 12.89 12.45 7.26
C LYS A 36 12.52 11.41 8.33
N THR A 37 11.39 10.73 8.15
CA THR A 37 10.87 9.75 9.12
C THR A 37 10.95 8.31 8.61
N LEU A 38 10.90 8.11 7.30
CA LEU A 38 11.02 6.80 6.65
C LEU A 38 12.11 6.86 5.59
N SER A 39 13.09 5.96 5.66
CA SER A 39 14.08 5.84 4.60
C SER A 39 13.40 5.48 3.27
N PRO A 40 13.98 5.85 2.11
CA PRO A 40 13.44 5.43 0.82
C PRO A 40 13.18 3.92 0.68
N PRO A 41 14.09 2.99 1.05
CA PRO A 41 13.80 1.56 0.97
C PRO A 41 12.66 1.13 1.90
N PHE A 42 12.64 1.61 3.15
CA PHE A 42 11.56 1.28 4.09
C PHE A 42 10.19 1.74 3.58
N ARG A 43 10.11 2.97 3.06
CA ARG A 43 8.89 3.49 2.47
C ARG A 43 8.39 2.64 1.30
N GLU A 44 9.28 2.23 0.39
CA GLU A 44 8.87 1.42 -0.76
C GLU A 44 8.44 0.00 -0.34
N ARG A 45 9.02 -0.59 0.72
CA ARG A 45 8.55 -1.87 1.28
C ARG A 45 7.13 -1.77 1.84
N ILE A 46 6.80 -0.71 2.59
CA ILE A 46 5.44 -0.45 3.09
C ILE A 46 4.45 -0.32 1.92
N ILE A 47 4.84 0.44 0.90
CA ILE A 47 4.05 0.64 -0.32
C ILE A 47 3.78 -0.69 -1.02
N LEU A 48 4.81 -1.52 -1.17
CA LEU A 48 4.71 -2.83 -1.82
C LEU A 48 3.89 -3.82 -1.00
N ALA A 49 4.00 -3.83 0.33
CA ALA A 49 3.17 -4.67 1.20
C ALA A 49 1.66 -4.38 1.02
N VAL A 50 1.27 -3.09 1.02
CA VAL A 50 -0.13 -2.70 0.75
C VAL A 50 -0.53 -3.01 -0.69
N THR A 51 0.37 -2.76 -1.65
CA THR A 51 0.12 -2.99 -3.08
C THR A 51 -0.03 -4.49 -3.40
N ALA A 52 0.69 -5.38 -2.72
CA ALA A 52 0.56 -6.82 -2.85
C ALA A 52 -0.85 -7.29 -2.50
N VAL A 53 -1.40 -6.79 -1.40
CA VAL A 53 -2.79 -7.06 -0.98
C VAL A 53 -3.80 -6.49 -1.97
N ASN A 54 -3.59 -5.26 -2.45
CA ASN A 54 -4.54 -4.59 -3.35
C ASN A 54 -4.42 -5.01 -4.82
N GLN A 55 -3.32 -5.65 -5.22
CA GLN A 55 -3.06 -6.17 -6.57
C GLN A 55 -3.18 -5.12 -7.69
N CYS A 56 -2.81 -3.86 -7.41
CA CYS A 56 -2.86 -2.79 -8.41
C CYS A 56 -1.65 -2.84 -9.35
N ARG A 57 -1.87 -3.32 -10.58
CA ARG A 57 -0.80 -3.52 -11.59
C ARG A 57 0.03 -2.27 -11.88
N TYR A 58 -0.58 -1.09 -11.84
CA TYR A 58 0.12 0.18 -12.09
C TYR A 58 1.10 0.49 -10.96
N CYS A 59 0.61 0.41 -9.72
CA CYS A 59 1.39 0.66 -8.53
C CYS A 59 2.47 -0.42 -8.33
N SER A 60 2.16 -1.69 -8.58
CA SER A 60 3.15 -2.78 -8.56
C SER A 60 4.32 -2.44 -9.48
N TYR A 61 4.06 -2.09 -10.74
CA TYR A 61 5.13 -1.74 -11.68
C TYR A 61 5.95 -0.53 -11.24
N VAL A 62 5.29 0.59 -10.87
CA VAL A 62 5.97 1.83 -10.50
C VAL A 62 6.83 1.64 -9.25
N HIS A 63 6.29 0.97 -8.23
CA HIS A 63 6.93 0.88 -6.92
C HIS A 63 7.90 -0.30 -6.81
N THR A 64 7.73 -1.38 -7.56
CA THR A 64 8.82 -2.38 -7.70
C THR A 64 10.07 -1.73 -8.27
N ARG A 65 9.92 -0.91 -9.32
CA ARG A 65 11.05 -0.17 -9.90
C ARG A 65 11.66 0.82 -8.91
N ALA A 66 10.83 1.51 -8.12
CA ALA A 66 11.31 2.44 -7.10
C ALA A 66 12.05 1.74 -5.96
N ALA A 67 11.53 0.62 -5.47
CA ALA A 67 12.13 -0.22 -4.44
C ALA A 67 13.51 -0.74 -4.87
N LEU A 68 13.61 -1.32 -6.07
CA LEU A 68 14.88 -1.79 -6.62
C LEU A 68 15.90 -0.64 -6.74
N LYS A 69 15.45 0.56 -7.11
CA LYS A 69 16.31 1.75 -7.20
C LYS A 69 16.75 2.27 -5.83
N SER A 70 15.96 2.08 -4.78
CA SER A 70 16.29 2.49 -3.40
C SER A 70 17.14 1.47 -2.65
N GLY A 71 17.42 0.31 -3.26
CA GLY A 71 18.30 -0.73 -2.70
C GLY A 71 17.56 -1.93 -2.12
N VAL A 72 16.23 -2.01 -2.24
CA VAL A 72 15.49 -3.23 -1.90
C VAL A 72 15.85 -4.31 -2.92
N SER A 73 16.23 -5.49 -2.44
CA SER A 73 16.63 -6.63 -3.28
C SER A 73 15.43 -7.23 -4.02
N ARG A 74 15.70 -8.10 -5.00
CA ARG A 74 14.63 -8.79 -5.72
C ARG A 74 13.93 -9.80 -4.81
N GLU A 75 14.71 -10.45 -3.97
CA GLU A 75 14.28 -11.45 -3.01
C GLU A 75 13.31 -10.84 -1.99
N GLU A 76 13.61 -9.65 -1.48
CA GLU A 76 12.69 -8.85 -0.65
C GLU A 76 11.40 -8.52 -1.40
N VAL A 77 11.50 -7.94 -2.62
CA VAL A 77 10.30 -7.61 -3.42
C VAL A 77 9.41 -8.84 -3.67
N GLU A 78 9.99 -9.97 -4.02
CA GLU A 78 9.26 -11.23 -4.23
C GLU A 78 8.60 -11.71 -2.94
N GLY A 79 9.30 -11.64 -1.81
CA GLY A 79 8.76 -11.90 -0.48
C GLY A 79 7.54 -11.04 -0.15
N LEU A 80 7.61 -9.72 -0.37
CA LEU A 80 6.50 -8.79 -0.14
C LEU A 80 5.25 -9.18 -0.93
N PHE A 81 5.40 -9.59 -2.20
CA PHE A 81 4.28 -10.05 -3.02
C PHE A 81 3.76 -11.44 -2.62
N ALA A 82 4.59 -12.27 -2.00
CA ALA A 82 4.22 -13.56 -1.44
C ALA A 82 3.63 -13.45 -0.02
N GLY A 83 3.68 -12.27 0.62
CA GLY A 83 3.30 -12.09 2.02
C GLY A 83 4.30 -12.70 3.01
N VAL A 84 5.57 -12.84 2.60
CA VAL A 84 6.68 -13.41 3.39
C VAL A 84 7.73 -12.32 3.60
N PHE A 85 8.05 -12.02 4.85
CA PHE A 85 8.92 -10.89 5.22
C PHE A 85 10.27 -11.32 5.80
N ASP A 86 10.67 -12.58 5.60
CA ASP A 86 11.90 -13.15 6.18
C ASP A 86 13.19 -12.52 5.63
N ALA A 87 13.13 -12.00 4.40
CA ALA A 87 14.24 -11.29 3.76
C ALA A 87 14.33 -9.81 4.17
N GLU A 88 13.29 -9.27 4.80
CA GLU A 88 13.20 -7.85 5.16
C GLU A 88 13.97 -7.55 6.45
N PRO A 89 14.47 -6.32 6.64
CA PRO A 89 15.12 -5.89 7.87
C PRO A 89 14.23 -6.11 9.09
N GLU A 90 14.79 -6.69 10.16
CA GLU A 90 14.04 -7.09 11.35
C GLU A 90 13.31 -5.91 12.00
N GLU A 91 13.95 -4.74 12.02
CA GLU A 91 13.41 -3.49 12.54
C GLU A 91 12.23 -2.93 11.73
N GLU A 92 12.02 -3.39 10.49
CA GLU A 92 10.92 -2.96 9.62
C GLU A 92 9.75 -3.95 9.62
N ARG A 93 9.97 -5.22 10.00
CA ARG A 93 8.97 -6.31 9.86
C ARG A 93 7.65 -6.03 10.55
N VAL A 94 7.66 -5.42 11.74
CA VAL A 94 6.42 -5.07 12.45
C VAL A 94 5.56 -4.12 11.62
N ALA A 95 6.15 -3.10 11.02
CA ALA A 95 5.43 -2.19 10.13
C ALA A 95 4.94 -2.87 8.85
N LEU A 96 5.70 -3.81 8.28
CA LEU A 96 5.33 -4.51 7.05
C LEU A 96 4.17 -5.49 7.27
N LEU A 97 4.23 -6.29 8.34
CA LEU A 97 3.12 -7.16 8.77
C LEU A 97 1.87 -6.34 9.11
N PHE A 98 2.04 -5.22 9.81
CA PHE A 98 0.95 -4.29 10.08
C PHE A 98 0.36 -3.71 8.78
N ALA A 99 1.19 -3.31 7.83
CA ALA A 99 0.74 -2.74 6.56
C ALA A 99 -0.07 -3.75 5.73
N GLN A 100 0.38 -5.01 5.69
CA GLN A 100 -0.38 -6.11 5.09
C GLN A 100 -1.74 -6.27 5.78
N HIS A 101 -1.75 -6.43 7.11
CA HIS A 101 -2.97 -6.63 7.88
C HIS A 101 -3.97 -5.49 7.71
N TRP A 102 -3.48 -4.25 7.78
CA TRP A 102 -4.29 -3.06 7.58
C TRP A 102 -4.93 -3.05 6.18
N ALA A 103 -4.20 -3.45 5.14
CA ALA A 103 -4.76 -3.53 3.79
C ALA A 103 -5.78 -4.67 3.66
N GLU A 104 -5.53 -5.82 4.28
CA GLU A 104 -6.42 -6.98 4.26
C GLU A 104 -7.77 -6.67 4.93
N THR A 105 -7.70 -5.98 6.06
CA THR A 105 -8.85 -5.54 6.88
C THR A 105 -9.48 -4.23 6.40
N ARG A 106 -9.09 -3.72 5.22
CA ARG A 106 -9.66 -2.49 4.62
C ARG A 106 -9.54 -1.26 5.53
N GLY A 107 -8.41 -1.15 6.20
CA GLY A 107 -8.07 -0.05 7.08
C GLY A 107 -8.63 -0.16 8.49
N ASN A 108 -9.13 -1.34 8.88
CA ASN A 108 -9.63 -1.63 10.22
C ASN A 108 -8.81 -2.75 10.88
N PRO A 109 -7.50 -2.52 11.16
CA PRO A 109 -6.63 -3.53 11.74
C PRO A 109 -7.04 -3.86 13.18
N ASP A 110 -6.61 -5.02 13.66
CA ASP A 110 -6.84 -5.42 15.04
C ASP A 110 -6.17 -4.43 16.02
N PRO A 111 -6.80 -4.14 17.18
CA PRO A 111 -6.24 -3.24 18.18
C PRO A 111 -4.84 -3.66 18.64
N GLU A 112 -4.63 -4.96 18.88
CA GLU A 112 -3.34 -5.51 19.31
C GLU A 112 -2.22 -5.22 18.31
N MET A 113 -2.49 -5.38 17.01
CA MET A 113 -1.51 -5.08 15.95
C MET A 113 -1.22 -3.58 15.88
N THR A 114 -2.22 -2.74 16.16
CA THR A 114 -2.06 -1.29 16.21
C THR A 114 -1.20 -0.86 17.42
N ASP A 115 -1.43 -1.48 18.58
CA ASP A 115 -0.66 -1.18 19.79
C ASP A 115 0.79 -1.65 19.63
N ARG A 116 1.00 -2.84 19.05
CA ARG A 116 2.34 -3.36 18.73
C ARG A 116 3.15 -2.40 17.84
N LEU A 117 2.51 -1.81 16.83
CA LEU A 117 3.15 -0.81 15.97
C LEU A 117 3.58 0.43 16.78
N LYS A 118 2.71 0.93 17.66
CA LYS A 118 2.99 2.11 18.49
C LYS A 118 4.04 1.87 19.57
N GLU A 119 4.15 0.65 20.07
CA GLU A 119 5.20 0.24 21.00
C GLU A 119 6.57 0.13 20.32
N THR A 120 6.57 -0.20 19.02
CA THR A 120 7.80 -0.45 18.24
C THR A 120 8.42 0.83 17.70
N TYR A 121 7.60 1.79 17.26
CA TYR A 121 8.07 2.99 16.56
C TYR A 121 7.69 4.28 17.28
N PRO A 122 8.53 5.34 17.19
CA PRO A 122 8.17 6.67 17.65
C PRO A 122 6.87 7.18 17.00
N PRO A 123 6.08 8.02 17.69
CA PRO A 123 4.80 8.53 17.17
C PRO A 123 4.88 9.13 15.76
N GLU A 124 5.92 9.90 15.46
CA GLU A 124 6.14 10.53 14.15
C GLU A 124 6.39 9.51 13.03
N THR A 125 7.01 8.38 13.36
CA THR A 125 7.22 7.26 12.43
C THR A 125 5.91 6.52 12.20
N VAL A 126 5.12 6.28 13.25
CA VAL A 126 3.78 5.67 13.14
C VAL A 126 2.87 6.53 12.24
N GLU A 127 2.83 7.84 12.46
CA GLU A 127 2.06 8.77 11.60
C GLU A 127 2.51 8.70 10.14
N SER A 128 3.82 8.59 9.90
CA SER A 128 4.40 8.49 8.56
C SER A 128 4.05 7.16 7.89
N ILE A 129 4.07 6.05 8.62
CA ILE A 129 3.64 4.73 8.14
C ILE A 129 2.17 4.79 7.70
N TYR A 130 1.27 5.31 8.55
CA TYR A 130 -0.14 5.49 8.19
C TYR A 130 -0.32 6.41 6.98
N ALA A 131 0.44 7.51 6.90
CA ALA A 131 0.37 8.44 5.78
C ALA A 131 0.74 7.76 4.46
N VAL A 132 1.82 6.97 4.43
CA VAL A 132 2.25 6.20 3.26
C VAL A 132 1.22 5.14 2.89
N MET A 133 0.74 4.35 3.86
CA MET A 133 -0.27 3.31 3.63
C MET A 133 -1.56 3.87 3.04
N ARG A 134 -2.05 5.00 3.58
CA ARG A 134 -3.24 5.68 3.06
C ARG A 134 -3.04 6.24 1.66
N MET A 135 -1.86 6.80 1.39
CA MET A 135 -1.52 7.37 0.08
C MET A 135 -1.45 6.29 -1.01
N ILE A 136 -0.78 5.18 -0.73
CA ILE A 136 -0.69 4.07 -1.69
C ILE A 136 -2.04 3.37 -1.84
N ASN A 137 -2.81 3.20 -0.76
CA ASN A 137 -4.14 2.61 -0.83
C ASN A 137 -5.08 3.42 -1.72
N LEU A 138 -5.08 4.76 -1.59
CA LEU A 138 -5.83 5.63 -2.49
C LEU A 138 -5.46 5.37 -3.95
N SER A 139 -4.15 5.35 -4.24
CA SER A 139 -3.64 5.14 -5.60
C SER A 139 -3.98 3.75 -6.14
N ASN A 140 -3.87 2.72 -5.30
CA ASN A 140 -4.22 1.34 -5.64
C ASN A 140 -5.71 1.21 -5.97
N LEU A 141 -6.58 1.66 -5.07
CA LEU A 141 -8.03 1.57 -5.24
C LEU A 141 -8.50 2.39 -6.43
N PHE A 142 -7.92 3.58 -6.64
CA PHE A 142 -8.21 4.39 -7.82
C PHE A 142 -7.83 3.65 -9.11
N GLY A 143 -6.61 3.14 -9.23
CA GLY A 143 -6.15 2.39 -10.40
C GLY A 143 -7.00 1.16 -10.70
N ASN A 144 -7.35 0.39 -9.66
CA ASN A 144 -8.24 -0.77 -9.79
C ASN A 144 -9.67 -0.36 -10.16
N THR A 145 -10.15 0.79 -9.69
CA THR A 145 -11.49 1.32 -10.06
C THR A 145 -11.54 1.69 -11.53
N VAL A 146 -10.48 2.31 -12.06
CA VAL A 146 -10.35 2.57 -13.50
C VAL A 146 -10.34 1.27 -14.28
N ASP A 147 -9.54 0.28 -13.85
CA ASP A 147 -9.51 -1.04 -14.49
C ASP A 147 -10.88 -1.74 -14.47
N ARG A 148 -11.65 -1.62 -13.38
CA ARG A 148 -13.02 -2.15 -13.30
C ARG A 148 -13.96 -1.47 -14.30
N VAL A 149 -13.86 -0.15 -14.46
CA VAL A 149 -14.66 0.59 -15.45
C VAL A 149 -14.30 0.14 -16.87
N LEU A 150 -13.01 0.04 -17.17
CA LEU A 150 -12.54 -0.47 -18.47
C LEU A 150 -13.03 -1.90 -18.72
N TYR A 151 -12.94 -2.77 -17.73
CA TYR A 151 -13.43 -4.14 -17.80
C TYR A 151 -14.93 -4.21 -18.11
N ALA A 152 -15.73 -3.39 -17.45
CA ALA A 152 -17.16 -3.31 -17.70
C ALA A 152 -17.48 -2.79 -19.12
N LEU A 153 -16.88 -1.67 -19.53
CA LEU A 153 -17.16 -1.01 -20.81
C LEU A 153 -16.61 -1.77 -22.02
N SER A 154 -15.54 -2.54 -21.83
CA SER A 154 -14.92 -3.34 -22.89
C SER A 154 -15.44 -4.77 -22.96
N PHE A 155 -16.50 -5.11 -22.21
CA PHE A 155 -17.03 -6.48 -22.11
C PHE A 155 -15.94 -7.52 -21.76
N SER A 156 -15.13 -7.21 -20.74
CA SER A 156 -14.04 -8.05 -20.22
C SER A 156 -12.77 -8.12 -21.09
N LEU A 157 -12.65 -7.31 -22.15
CA LEU A 157 -11.44 -7.31 -23.00
C LEU A 157 -10.25 -6.57 -22.39
N LEU A 158 -10.51 -5.53 -21.58
CA LEU A 158 -9.50 -4.66 -20.98
C LEU A 158 -9.64 -4.61 -19.45
N GLY A 159 -8.61 -4.14 -18.74
CA GLY A 159 -8.64 -3.89 -17.29
C GLY A 159 -8.59 -5.14 -16.39
N GLY A 160 -8.89 -6.32 -16.92
CA GLY A 160 -8.68 -7.59 -16.22
C GLY A 160 -7.20 -7.96 -16.10
N ASP A 161 -6.92 -9.00 -15.31
CA ASP A 161 -5.59 -9.59 -15.30
C ASP A 161 -5.26 -10.18 -16.67
N LYS A 162 -4.04 -9.93 -17.15
CA LYS A 162 -3.54 -10.59 -18.35
C LYS A 162 -3.35 -12.07 -17.98
N LYS A 163 -4.03 -12.95 -18.72
CA LYS A 163 -3.74 -14.39 -18.69
C LYS A 163 -2.33 -14.67 -19.18
#